data_AF-A0A1Y1UYD5-F1
#
_entry.id   AF-A0A1Y1UYD5-F1
#
_cell.length_a   1.000
_cell.length_b   1.000
_cell.length_c   1.000
_cell.angle_alpha   90.00
_cell.angle_beta   90.00
_cell.angle_gamma   90.00
#
_symmetry.space_group_name_H-M   'P 1'
#
loop_
_entity.id
_entity.type
_entity.pdbx_description
1 polymer ?
#
loop_
_entity_poly.entity_id
_entity_poly.type
_entity_poly.pdbx_seq_one_letter_code
_entity_poly.pdbx_strand_id
1 'polypeptide(L)' 'MCDNTTKKGSCEIRCGKNIGKCPEGQCCSAKGYCGTTSSYCSVKQGCQSKYGKCDKGKCINYGNLTIKVTVEVQRDSL' A
#
# COMPACT_ATOMS: atom_id res chain seq x y z
N MET A 1 -26.62 9.47 7.52
CA MET A 1 -25.55 8.77 6.76
C MET A 1 -24.30 9.63 6.87
N CYS A 2 -23.11 9.19 6.43
CA CYS A 2 -21.92 10.05 6.49
C CYS A 2 -22.03 11.18 5.45
N ASP A 3 -22.62 12.29 5.86
CA ASP A 3 -22.77 13.48 5.04
C ASP A 3 -21.48 14.32 5.15
N ASN A 4 -20.79 14.53 4.03
CA ASN A 4 -19.51 15.24 3.89
C ASN A 4 -19.62 16.77 4.15
N THR A 5 -20.65 17.20 4.86
CA THR A 5 -21.00 18.61 5.05
C THR A 5 -20.86 19.07 6.49
N THR A 6 -20.58 18.19 7.45
CA THR A 6 -20.32 18.62 8.83
C THR A 6 -19.29 17.75 9.53
N LYS A 7 -18.08 18.31 9.60
CA LYS A 7 -16.94 17.86 10.39
C LYS A 7 -17.32 17.73 11.87
N LYS A 8 -17.71 16.53 12.33
CA LYS A 8 -17.66 16.14 13.76
C LYS A 8 -17.71 14.61 13.93
N GLY A 9 -16.61 14.05 14.42
CA GLY A 9 -16.44 12.61 14.66
C GLY A 9 -15.86 11.90 13.45
N SER A 10 -14.66 11.34 13.61
CA SER A 10 -13.94 10.60 12.58
C SER A 10 -14.85 9.59 11.88
N CYS A 11 -15.26 9.90 10.65
CA CYS A 11 -15.71 8.89 9.71
C CYS A 11 -14.48 8.04 9.42
N GLU A 12 -14.20 7.07 10.28
CA GLU A 12 -13.28 5.99 9.96
C GLU A 12 -13.93 5.22 8.81
N ILE A 13 -13.69 5.68 7.59
CA ILE A 13 -14.30 5.09 6.41
C ILE A 13 -13.73 3.68 6.32
N ARG A 14 -14.58 2.69 6.60
CA ARG A 14 -14.22 1.28 6.55
C ARG A 14 -14.35 0.76 5.13
N CYS A 15 -13.56 -0.26 4.83
CA CYS A 15 -13.56 -0.95 3.55
C CYS A 15 -13.23 -2.42 3.74
N GLY A 16 -13.52 -3.24 2.73
CA GLY A 16 -13.26 -4.67 2.77
C GLY A 16 -14.47 -5.50 2.40
N LYS A 17 -14.30 -6.83 2.48
CA LYS A 17 -15.37 -7.79 2.22
C LYS A 17 -16.56 -7.50 3.13
N ASN A 18 -17.76 -7.43 2.55
CA ASN A 18 -19.03 -7.12 3.23
C ASN A 18 -19.15 -5.68 3.80
N ILE A 19 -18.17 -4.81 3.58
CA ILE A 19 -18.22 -3.40 4.02
C ILE A 19 -18.39 -2.48 2.82
N GLY A 20 -17.56 -2.67 1.79
CA GLY A 20 -17.59 -1.85 0.58
C GLY A 20 -16.24 -1.29 0.20
N LYS A 21 -16.25 -0.29 -0.68
CA LYS A 21 -15.05 0.35 -1.23
C LYS A 21 -14.83 1.72 -0.63
N CYS A 22 -13.57 2.14 -0.59
CA CYS A 22 -13.19 3.49 -0.24
C CYS A 22 -13.67 4.50 -1.30
N PRO A 23 -13.85 5.78 -0.92
CA PRO A 23 -14.06 6.88 -1.84
C PRO A 23 -12.99 6.92 -2.92
N GLU A 24 -13.33 7.55 -4.03
CA GLU A 24 -12.42 7.67 -5.15
C GLU A 24 -11.10 8.33 -4.71
N GLY A 25 -9.98 7.75 -5.18
CA GLY A 25 -8.65 8.24 -4.83
C GLY A 25 -8.06 7.67 -3.55
N GLN A 26 -8.86 7.02 -2.70
CA GLN A 26 -8.37 6.43 -1.44
C GLN A 26 -8.04 4.94 -1.57
N CYS A 27 -7.19 4.49 -0.66
CA CYS A 27 -6.71 3.13 -0.55
C CYS A 27 -7.38 2.39 0.60
N CYS A 28 -7.64 1.11 0.41
CA CYS A 28 -8.15 0.26 1.48
C CYS A 28 -7.01 -0.50 2.14
N SER A 29 -6.66 -0.13 3.38
CA SER A 29 -5.61 -0.82 4.14
C SER A 29 -5.95 -2.28 4.45
N ALA A 30 -4.94 -3.08 4.82
CA ALA A 30 -5.16 -4.44 5.31
C ALA A 30 -6.11 -4.52 6.51
N LYS A 31 -6.15 -3.45 7.32
CA LYS A 31 -6.99 -3.34 8.52
C LYS A 31 -8.43 -2.92 8.20
N GLY A 32 -8.76 -2.72 6.93
CA GLY A 32 -10.11 -2.37 6.48
C GLY A 32 -10.49 -0.92 6.75
N TYR A 33 -9.51 -0.01 6.69
CA TYR A 33 -9.71 1.43 6.78
C TYR A 33 -9.26 2.12 5.50
N CYS A 34 -9.94 3.20 5.13
CA CYS A 34 -9.60 4.05 4.00
C CYS A 34 -8.64 5.16 4.40
N GLY A 35 -7.67 5.41 3.52
CA GLY A 35 -6.71 6.49 3.69
C GLY A 35 -5.85 6.65 2.43
N THR A 36 -5.00 7.65 2.42
CA THR A 36 -4.16 8.01 1.25
C THR A 36 -2.66 7.89 1.51
N THR A 37 -2.26 7.54 2.74
CA THR A 37 -0.84 7.39 3.07
C THR A 37 -0.32 6.01 2.67
N SER A 38 1.01 5.88 2.58
CA SER A 38 1.68 4.64 2.17
C SER A 38 1.25 3.42 3.02
N SER A 39 1.00 3.60 4.32
CA SER A 39 0.50 2.54 5.21
C SER A 39 -0.85 1.94 4.80
N TYR A 40 -1.65 2.69 4.05
CA TYR A 40 -2.94 2.26 3.51
C TYR A 40 -2.80 1.75 2.08
N CYS A 41 -1.97 2.41 1.28
CA CYS A 41 -1.86 2.19 -0.16
C CYS A 41 -0.87 1.11 -0.55
N SER A 42 0.16 0.84 0.25
CA SER A 42 1.22 -0.10 -0.09
C SER A 42 0.68 -1.53 -0.20
N VAL A 43 0.84 -2.13 -1.38
CA VAL A 43 0.54 -3.56 -1.58
C VAL A 43 1.35 -4.43 -0.62
N LYS A 44 2.60 -4.04 -0.29
CA LYS A 44 3.44 -4.78 0.68
C LYS A 44 2.86 -4.77 2.09
N GLN A 45 2.06 -3.76 2.44
CA GLN A 45 1.39 -3.63 3.74
C GLN A 45 -0.05 -4.17 3.71
N GLY A 46 -0.42 -4.87 2.63
CA GLY A 46 -1.69 -5.58 2.50
C GLY A 46 -2.85 -4.70 2.03
N CYS A 47 -2.58 -3.67 1.24
CA CYS A 47 -3.64 -2.90 0.58
C CYS A 47 -4.59 -3.80 -0.24
N GLN A 48 -5.90 -3.62 -0.05
CA GLN A 48 -6.96 -4.43 -0.64
C GLN A 48 -7.49 -3.77 -1.92
N SER A 49 -6.88 -4.07 -3.06
CA SER A 49 -7.17 -3.43 -4.36
C SER A 49 -8.61 -3.62 -4.89
N LYS A 50 -9.35 -4.62 -4.40
CA LYS A 50 -10.78 -4.78 -4.72
C LYS A 50 -11.66 -3.68 -4.11
N TYR A 51 -11.17 -3.04 -3.04
CA TYR A 51 -11.92 -2.09 -2.22
C TYR A 51 -11.30 -0.69 -2.19
N GLY A 52 -10.26 -0.42 -2.96
CA GLY A 52 -9.63 0.90 -3.05
C GLY A 52 -8.47 0.89 -4.03
N LYS A 53 -7.84 2.05 -4.23
CA LYS A 53 -6.58 2.13 -4.98
C LYS A 53 -5.46 1.51 -4.15
N CYS A 54 -4.46 0.95 -4.80
CA CYS A 54 -3.25 0.50 -4.12
C CYS A 54 -2.04 0.95 -4.91
N ASP A 55 -1.04 1.44 -4.20
CA ASP A 55 0.27 1.72 -4.75
C ASP A 55 0.94 0.38 -4.98
N LYS A 56 0.94 -0.04 -6.25
CA LYS A 56 1.93 -0.99 -6.73
C LYS A 56 3.26 -0.29 -6.52
N GLY A 57 3.93 -0.58 -5.41
CA GLY A 57 5.26 -0.03 -5.13
C GLY A 57 6.03 -0.12 -6.42
N LYS A 58 6.54 1.03 -6.92
CA LYS A 58 7.18 1.07 -8.22
C LYS A 58 8.20 -0.04 -8.21
N CYS A 59 8.03 -1.06 -9.06
CA CYS A 59 9.17 -1.82 -9.49
C CYS A 59 10.02 -0.81 -10.24
N ILE A 60 10.92 -0.17 -9.52
CA ILE A 60 12.06 0.47 -10.14
C ILE A 60 12.81 -0.66 -10.83
N ASN A 61 12.49 -0.89 -12.10
CA ASN A 61 13.53 -1.21 -13.05
C ASN A 61 14.40 0.05 -13.07
N TYR A 62 15.26 0.22 -12.07
CA TYR A 62 16.49 0.93 -12.31
C TYR A 62 17.13 0.13 -13.44
N GLY A 63 17.04 0.61 -14.69
CA GLY A 63 17.75 -0.05 -15.78
C GLY A 63 19.19 -0.27 -15.30
N ASN A 64 19.58 -1.54 -15.12
CA ASN A 64 20.84 -1.93 -14.48
C ASN A 64 21.22 -1.14 -13.20
N LEU A 65 20.54 -1.40 -12.07
CA LEU A 65 21.17 -1.13 -10.76
C LEU A 65 22.00 -2.34 -10.33
N THR A 66 23.25 -2.38 -10.78
CA THR A 66 24.27 -3.26 -10.21
C THR A 66 24.67 -2.69 -8.85
N ILE A 67 23.95 -3.03 -7.78
CA ILE A 67 24.55 -2.93 -6.44
C ILE A 67 25.60 -4.03 -6.42
N LYS A 68 26.88 -3.68 -6.59
CA LYS A 68 27.99 -4.57 -6.21
C LYS A 68 27.94 -4.70 -4.68
N VAL A 69 27.03 -5.51 -4.17
CA VAL A 69 27.19 -6.10 -2.85
C VAL A 69 28.37 -7.06 -3.05
N THR A 70 29.57 -6.62 -2.69
CA THR A 70 30.72 -7.51 -2.54
C THR A 70 30.41 -8.45 -1.38
N VAL A 71 29.64 -9.50 -1.65
CA VAL A 71 29.76 -10.74 -0.90
C VAL A 71 31.04 -11.36 -1.39
N GLU A 72 32.14 -11.10 -0.68
CA GLU A 72 33.39 -11.83 -0.82
C GLU A 72 33.12 -13.30 -0.44
N VAL A 73 32.65 -14.09 -1.41
CA VAL A 73 32.76 -15.53 -1.30
C VAL A 73 34.22 -15.84 -1.58
N GLN A 74 35.02 -15.93 -0.53
CA GLN A 74 36.39 -16.47 -0.56
C GLN A 74 36.31 -17.83 -1.26
N ARG A 75 36.77 -17.90 -2.52
CA ARG A 75 37.00 -19.15 -3.22
C ARG A 75 38.46 -19.49 -3.00
N ASP A 76 38.73 -20.20 -1.91
CA ASP A 76 40.01 -20.85 -1.73
C ASP A 76 40.21 -21.88 -2.86
N SER A 77 41.36 -21.74 -3.49
CA SER A 77 41.89 -22.46 -4.64
C SER A 77 41.82 -23.99 -4.51
N LEU A 78 41.47 -24.66 -5.61
CA LEU A 78 42.19 -25.83 -6.13
C LEU A 78 41.88 -26.01 -7.63
#